data_AF-A0A2N3G956-F1
#
_entry.id   AF-A0A2N3G956-F1
#
_cell.length_a   1.000
_cell.length_b   1.000
_cell.length_c   1.000
_cell.angle_alpha   90.00
_cell.angle_beta   90.00
_cell.angle_gamma   90.00
#
_symmetry.space_group_name_H-M   'P 1'
#
loop_
_entity.id
_entity.type
_entity.pdbx_description
1 polymer ?
#
loop_
_entity_poly.entity_id
_entity_poly.type
_entity_poly.pdbx_seq_one_letter_code
_entity_poly.pdbx_strand_id
1 'polypeptide(L)'
;MAEITWRPYPAHGKPSPKKEAGFPDSAFAFAAKRKLPLTDEGSVRSAIENFSEVEGVSDEDREIAFANIRRAAGFYHVPMTETDWRQLGTRPLEPGYKRPE
;
A
#
# COMPACT_ATOMS: atom_id res chain seq x y z
N MET A 1 -17.24 -9.19 0.52
CA MET A 1 -16.67 -8.16 -0.37
C MET A 1 -15.85 -7.26 0.53
N ALA A 2 -14.52 -7.30 0.47
CA ALA A 2 -13.69 -6.42 1.28
C ALA A 2 -13.98 -4.97 0.93
N GLU A 3 -14.40 -4.16 1.91
CA GLU A 3 -14.63 -2.74 1.72
C GLU A 3 -13.28 -2.04 1.57
N ILE A 4 -12.97 -1.59 0.35
CA ILE A 4 -11.74 -0.84 0.06
C ILE A 4 -11.85 0.51 0.76
N THR A 5 -11.09 0.66 1.83
CA THR A 5 -11.04 1.89 2.63
C THR A 5 -10.06 2.90 2.06
N TRP A 6 -9.15 2.47 1.18
CA TRP A 6 -8.12 3.35 0.63
C TRP A 6 -8.68 4.44 -0.27
N ARG A 7 -8.18 5.66 -0.08
CA ARG A 7 -8.50 6.80 -0.95
C ARG A 7 -7.21 7.50 -1.37
N PRO A 8 -7.07 7.86 -2.67
CA PRO A 8 -5.96 8.68 -3.11
C PRO A 8 -6.09 10.03 -2.40
N TYR A 9 -5.08 10.41 -1.63
CA TYR A 9 -5.03 11.72 -1.00
C TYR A 9 -4.37 12.69 -1.98
N PRO A 10 -5.11 13.63 -2.59
CA PRO A 10 -4.52 14.60 -3.49
C PRO A 10 -3.75 15.64 -2.65
N ALA A 11 -2.51 15.34 -2.32
CA ALA A 11 -1.58 16.38 -1.91
C ALA A 11 -1.15 17.12 -3.19
N HIS A 12 -1.93 18.14 -3.59
CA HIS A 12 -1.39 19.22 -4.41
C HIS A 12 -0.25 19.87 -3.61
N GLY A 13 0.98 19.41 -3.87
CA GLY A 13 2.20 19.84 -3.18
C GLY A 13 2.92 18.69 -2.47
N LYS A 14 4.22 18.54 -2.78
CA LYS A 14 5.15 17.51 -2.29
C LYS A 14 4.84 17.07 -0.84
N PRO A 15 4.58 15.77 -0.59
CA PRO A 15 4.37 15.28 0.77
C PRO A 15 5.66 15.51 1.58
N SER A 16 5.53 16.10 2.76
CA SER A 16 6.62 16.31 3.72
C SER A 16 6.34 15.43 4.95
N PRO A 17 7.35 14.88 5.65
CA PRO A 17 7.16 13.96 6.79
C PRO A 17 6.25 14.52 7.90
N LYS A 18 6.27 15.85 8.10
CA LYS A 18 5.38 16.54 9.04
C LYS A 18 3.88 16.42 8.72
N LYS A 19 3.48 16.00 7.52
CA LYS A 19 2.07 15.79 7.14
C LYS A 19 1.56 14.37 7.45
N GLU A 20 2.42 13.43 7.84
CA GLU A 20 2.02 12.05 8.16
C GLU A 20 1.05 11.95 9.34
N ALA A 21 1.17 12.87 10.31
CA ALA A 21 0.25 12.96 11.44
C ALA A 21 -1.19 13.36 11.07
N GLY A 22 -1.39 13.95 9.87
CA GLY A 22 -2.70 14.41 9.40
C GLY A 22 -3.38 13.49 8.39
N PHE A 23 -2.77 12.36 8.02
CA PHE A 23 -3.39 11.46 7.06
C PHE A 23 -4.58 10.71 7.69
N PRO A 24 -5.70 10.60 6.96
CA PRO A 24 -6.79 9.73 7.37
C PRO A 24 -6.32 8.28 7.31
N ASP A 25 -6.95 7.40 8.09
CA ASP A 25 -6.58 5.98 8.13
C ASP A 25 -6.74 5.31 6.75
N SER A 26 -7.56 5.90 5.86
CA SER A 26 -7.71 5.55 4.45
C SER A 26 -6.46 5.79 3.58
N ALA A 27 -5.40 6.42 4.09
CA ALA A 27 -4.13 6.53 3.39
C ALA A 27 -3.20 5.33 3.62
N PHE A 28 -3.57 4.41 4.52
CA PHE A 28 -2.76 3.26 4.92
C PHE A 28 -3.35 1.97 4.34
N ALA A 29 -2.50 0.96 4.08
CA ALA A 29 -2.98 -0.37 3.71
C ALA A 29 -3.77 -0.97 4.88
N PHE A 30 -3.19 -0.92 6.08
CA PHE A 30 -3.83 -1.35 7.32
C PHE A 30 -4.38 -0.14 8.08
N ALA A 31 -5.57 0.35 7.70
CA ALA A 31 -6.22 1.51 8.32
C ALA A 31 -6.31 1.40 9.85
N ALA A 32 -6.75 0.25 10.38
CA ALA A 32 -6.90 0.02 11.81
C ALA A 32 -5.58 0.09 12.60
N LYS A 33 -4.44 -0.20 11.95
CA LYS A 33 -3.11 -0.18 12.56
C LYS A 33 -2.27 1.02 12.12
N ARG A 34 -2.77 1.83 11.17
CA ARG A 34 -2.05 2.90 10.48
C ARG A 34 -0.65 2.45 10.02
N LYS A 35 -0.57 1.23 9.46
CA LYS A 35 0.67 0.63 8.95
C LYS A 35 0.67 0.60 7.42
N LEU A 36 1.87 0.67 6.85
CA LEU A 36 2.13 0.66 5.41
C LEU A 36 1.39 1.81 4.69
N PRO A 37 1.91 3.05 4.74
CA PRO A 37 1.31 4.17 4.02
C PRO A 37 1.30 3.90 2.52
N LEU A 38 0.24 4.33 1.85
CA LEU A 38 0.02 4.18 0.40
C LEU A 38 -0.09 5.56 -0.26
N THR A 39 0.91 6.40 0.00
CA THR A 39 0.95 7.83 -0.38
C THR A 39 1.72 8.13 -1.65
N ASP A 40 2.52 7.18 -2.13
CA ASP A 40 3.38 7.31 -3.31
C ASP A 40 3.83 5.93 -3.80
N GLU A 41 4.42 5.87 -5.00
CA GLU A 41 4.92 4.63 -5.62
C GLU A 41 5.89 3.87 -4.70
N GLY A 42 6.81 4.58 -4.04
CA GLY A 42 7.82 3.98 -3.18
C GLY A 42 7.18 3.32 -1.97
N SER A 43 6.28 4.05 -1.30
CA SER A 43 5.55 3.54 -0.14
C SER A 43 4.67 2.34 -0.50
N VAL A 44 4.04 2.32 -1.69
CA VAL A 44 3.28 1.16 -2.17
C VAL A 44 4.19 -0.05 -2.42
N ARG A 45 5.36 0.14 -3.05
CA ARG A 45 6.33 -0.95 -3.24
C ARG A 45 6.79 -1.52 -1.89
N SER A 46 7.16 -0.64 -0.95
CA SER A 46 7.51 -1.06 0.41
C SER A 46 6.34 -1.75 1.12
N ALA A 47 5.09 -1.33 0.88
CA ALA A 47 3.92 -1.99 1.44
C ALA A 47 3.75 -3.43 0.92
N ILE A 48 4.01 -3.66 -0.37
CA ILE A 48 3.98 -4.98 -1.00
C ILE A 48 5.06 -5.90 -0.41
N GLU A 49 6.27 -5.36 -0.21
CA GLU A 49 7.42 -6.10 0.35
C GLU A 49 7.22 -6.45 1.83
N ASN A 50 6.77 -5.48 2.63
CA ASN A 50 6.65 -5.61 4.09
C ASN A 50 5.25 -6.10 4.51
N PHE A 51 4.40 -6.50 3.56
CA PHE A 51 3.03 -6.93 3.85
C PHE A 51 2.99 -8.13 4.80
N SER A 52 3.86 -9.11 4.60
CA SER A 52 3.96 -10.32 5.44
C SER A 52 4.55 -10.03 6.81
N GLU A 53 5.33 -8.96 6.97
CA GLU A 53 5.92 -8.53 8.25
C GLU A 53 4.87 -7.93 9.21
N VAL A 54 3.71 -7.52 8.69
CA VAL A 54 2.63 -7.01 9.54
C VAL A 54 1.96 -8.15 10.29
N GLU A 55 2.32 -8.29 11.56
CA GLU A 55 1.69 -9.21 12.51
C GLU A 55 0.58 -8.52 13.33
N GLY A 56 -0.30 -9.33 13.94
CA GLY A 56 -1.39 -8.84 14.80
C GLY A 56 -2.56 -8.22 14.04
N VAL A 57 -2.81 -8.71 12.82
CA VAL A 57 -3.93 -8.36 11.94
C VAL A 57 -4.68 -9.63 11.55
N SER A 58 -6.00 -9.54 11.36
CA SER A 58 -6.82 -10.69 10.96
C SER A 58 -6.69 -10.96 9.47
N ASP A 59 -7.08 -12.16 9.02
CA ASP A 59 -7.09 -12.46 7.58
C ASP A 59 -8.00 -11.50 6.79
N GLU A 60 -9.11 -11.06 7.40
CA GLU A 60 -10.00 -10.05 6.82
C GLU A 60 -9.30 -8.68 6.68
N ASP A 61 -8.52 -8.26 7.69
CA ASP A 61 -7.71 -7.05 7.60
C ASP A 61 -6.67 -7.14 6.49
N ARG A 62 -6.08 -8.34 6.28
CA ARG A 62 -5.13 -8.59 5.18
C ARG A 62 -5.82 -8.51 3.82
N GLU A 63 -7.02 -9.06 3.69
CA GLU A 63 -7.79 -8.96 2.46
C GLU A 63 -8.12 -7.50 2.10
N ILE A 64 -8.57 -6.72 3.08
CA ILE A 64 -8.83 -5.28 2.92
C ILE A 64 -7.53 -4.54 2.56
N ALA A 65 -6.43 -4.81 3.27
CA ALA A 65 -5.15 -4.16 3.03
C ALA A 65 -4.57 -4.47 1.64
N PHE A 66 -4.74 -5.70 1.16
CA PHE A 66 -4.37 -6.07 -0.20
C PHE A 66 -5.20 -5.36 -1.25
N ALA A 67 -6.52 -5.28 -1.04
CA ALA A 67 -7.41 -4.55 -1.95
C ALA A 67 -7.04 -3.05 -2.01
N ASN A 68 -6.66 -2.47 -0.88
CA ASN A 68 -6.13 -1.11 -0.77
C ASN A 68 -4.81 -0.95 -1.55
N ILE A 69 -3.85 -1.85 -1.35
CA ILE A 69 -2.55 -1.86 -2.07
C ILE A 69 -2.78 -1.98 -3.57
N ARG A 70 -3.65 -2.89 -4.03
CA ARG A 70 -3.95 -3.07 -5.46
C ARG A 70 -4.54 -1.80 -6.08
N ARG A 71 -5.43 -1.12 -5.34
CA ARG A 71 -6.03 0.16 -5.77
C ARG A 71 -4.97 1.25 -5.87
N ALA A 72 -4.08 1.36 -4.88
CA ALA A 72 -2.98 2.30 -4.85
C ALA A 72 -1.94 2.02 -5.94
N ALA A 73 -1.57 0.75 -6.15
CA ALA A 73 -0.64 0.31 -7.18
C ALA A 73 -1.15 0.72 -8.58
N GLY A 74 -2.44 0.51 -8.86
CA GLY A 74 -3.04 0.99 -10.10
C GLY A 74 -3.02 2.52 -10.25
N PHE A 75 -3.16 3.26 -9.16
CA PHE A 75 -3.13 4.74 -9.17
C PHE A 75 -1.71 5.30 -9.36
N TYR A 76 -0.70 4.71 -8.70
CA TYR A 76 0.70 5.12 -8.79
C TYR A 76 1.48 4.38 -9.90
N HIS A 77 0.80 3.59 -10.74
CA HIS A 77 1.41 2.79 -11.80
C HIS A 77 2.48 1.80 -11.33
N VAL A 78 2.33 1.26 -10.12
CA VAL A 78 3.19 0.20 -9.59
C VAL A 78 2.80 -1.13 -10.23
N PRO A 79 3.73 -1.83 -10.90
CA PRO A 79 3.44 -3.15 -11.47
C PRO A 79 3.22 -4.15 -10.34
N MET A 80 2.06 -4.80 -10.37
CA MET A 80 1.67 -5.82 -9.40
C MET A 80 1.01 -6.96 -10.16
N THR A 81 1.52 -8.17 -9.99
CA THR A 81 1.05 -9.40 -10.66
C THR A 81 0.23 -10.30 -9.72
N GLU A 82 0.27 -9.96 -8.45
CA GLU A 82 -0.33 -10.67 -7.35
C GLU A 82 -1.84 -10.49 -7.39
N THR A 83 -2.54 -11.61 -7.21
CA THR A 83 -4.01 -11.67 -7.21
C THR A 83 -4.58 -11.87 -5.82
N ASP A 84 -3.75 -12.34 -4.88
CA ASP A 84 -4.11 -12.62 -3.50
C ASP A 84 -3.05 -12.11 -2.51
N TRP A 85 -3.50 -11.73 -1.32
CA TRP A 85 -2.64 -11.19 -0.27
C TRP A 85 -1.60 -12.19 0.23
N ARG A 86 -1.87 -13.49 0.13
CA ARG A 86 -0.91 -14.56 0.47
C ARG A 86 0.29 -14.60 -0.48
N GLN A 87 0.16 -13.98 -1.65
CA GLN A 87 1.24 -13.84 -2.62
C GLN A 87 2.14 -12.64 -2.32
N LEU A 88 1.70 -11.69 -1.47
CA LEU A 88 2.54 -10.60 -1.01
C LEU A 88 3.57 -11.11 0.02
N GLY A 89 4.82 -10.67 -0.13
CA GLY A 89 5.94 -11.06 0.77
C GLY A 89 6.50 -12.46 0.55
N THR A 90 5.90 -13.29 -0.33
CA THR A 90 6.43 -14.62 -0.66
C THR A 90 7.35 -14.64 -1.89
N ARG A 91 7.37 -13.56 -2.67
CA ARG A 91 8.23 -13.44 -3.85
C ARG A 91 9.17 -12.23 -3.71
N PRO A 92 10.48 -12.37 -4.00
CA PRO A 92 11.32 -11.20 -4.18
C PRO A 92 10.77 -10.40 -5.36
N LEU A 93 10.39 -9.15 -5.14
CA LEU A 93 9.98 -8.25 -6.22
C LEU A 93 11.14 -8.16 -7.21
N GLU A 94 10.90 -8.50 -8.47
CA GLU A 94 11.92 -8.28 -9.49
C GLU A 94 12.25 -6.78 -9.54
N PRO A 95 13.53 -6.39 -9.50
CA PRO A 95 13.94 -4.99 -9.60
C PRO A 95 13.75 -4.52 -11.04
N GLY A 96 12.50 -4.18 -11.39
CA GLY A 96 12.08 -4.00 -12.78
C GLY A 96 11.54 -2.62 -13.14
N TYR A 97 11.53 -1.63 -12.24
CA TYR A 97 11.12 -0.26 -12.60
C TYR A 97 12.33 0.67 -12.69
N LYS A 98 12.92 0.75 -13.88
CA LYS A 98 13.77 1.88 -14.27
C LYS A 98 12.85 3.08 -14.46
N ARG A 99 12.87 4.00 -13.48
CA ARG A 99 12.33 5.35 -13.63
C ARG A 99 12.88 5.94 -14.94
N PRO A 100 12.04 6.38 -15.89
CA PRO A 100 12.54 7.20 -16.98
C PRO A 100 12.99 8.54 -16.39
N GLU A 101 14.24 8.88 -16.67
CA GLU A 101 14.95 10.12 -16.27
C GLU A 101 14.44 11.35 -17.02
#